data_AF-A0A2N8BS47-F1
#
_entry.id   AF-A0A2N8BS47-F1
#
_cell.length_a   1.000
_cell.length_b   1.000
_cell.length_c   1.000
_cell.angle_alpha   90.00
_cell.angle_beta   90.00
_cell.angle_gamma   90.00
#
_symmetry.space_group_name_H-M   'P 1'
#
loop_
_entity.id
_entity.type
_entity.pdbx_description
1 polymer ?
#
loop_
_entity_poly.entity_id
_entity_poly.type
_entity_poly.pdbx_seq_one_letter_code
_entity_poly.pdbx_strand_id
1 'polypeptide(L)'
;TLGRGMALLEEATANLSAGDMLEGETAFKLYDTYGFPLDLTQDALRARGIGVNLDGFESAMARQRQAARENWTGSGDRAAGAAWFALRD
;
A
#
# COMPACT_ATOMS: atom_id res chain seq x y z
N THR A 1 5.21 -13.81 -9.18
CA THR A 1 4.90 -13.20 -7.86
C THR A 1 3.99 -11.98 -7.97
N LEU A 2 3.94 -11.28 -9.11
CA LEU A 2 2.98 -10.18 -9.38
C LEU A 2 1.50 -10.58 -9.41
N GLY A 3 1.16 -11.80 -9.85
CA GLY A 3 -0.25 -12.22 -9.98
C GLY A 3 -1.03 -12.30 -8.67
N ARG A 4 -0.36 -12.53 -7.53
CA ARG A 4 -1.04 -12.61 -6.23
C ARG A 4 -1.48 -11.23 -5.72
N GLY A 5 -0.72 -10.18 -6.01
CA GLY A 5 -1.06 -8.80 -5.64
C GLY A 5 -2.30 -8.28 -6.36
N MET A 6 -2.42 -8.57 -7.67
CA MET A 6 -3.61 -8.18 -8.45
C MET A 6 -4.88 -8.89 -7.97
N ALA A 7 -4.81 -10.19 -7.70
CA ALA A 7 -5.97 -10.93 -7.19
C ALA A 7 -6.45 -10.39 -5.83
N LEU A 8 -5.52 -10.05 -4.93
CA LEU A 8 -5.82 -9.43 -3.65
C LEU A 8 -6.40 -8.02 -3.78
N LEU A 9 -5.87 -7.22 -4.72
CA LEU A 9 -6.43 -5.91 -5.01
C LEU A 9 -7.87 -6.02 -5.51
N GLU A 10 -8.14 -6.94 -6.44
CA GLU A 10 -9.49 -7.20 -6.94
C GLU A 10 -10.42 -7.66 -5.81
N GLU A 11 -9.97 -8.56 -4.93
CA GLU A 11 -10.76 -9.02 -3.79
C GLU A 11 -11.05 -7.89 -2.78
N ALA A 12 -10.03 -7.11 -2.43
CA ALA A 12 -10.16 -5.96 -1.53
C ALA A 12 -11.09 -4.88 -2.06
N THR A 13 -11.20 -4.78 -3.39
CA THR A 13 -12.01 -3.76 -4.07
C THR A 13 -13.27 -4.36 -4.70
N ALA A 14 -13.55 -5.64 -4.49
CA ALA A 14 -14.69 -6.34 -5.06
C ALA A 14 -16.02 -5.72 -4.60
N ASN A 15 -16.03 -5.18 -3.38
CA ASN A 15 -17.20 -4.52 -2.79
C ASN A 15 -17.21 -3.00 -3.02
N LEU A 16 -16.20 -2.44 -3.71
CA LEU A 16 -16.12 -1.01 -4.00
C LEU A 16 -16.65 -0.70 -5.40
N SER A 17 -17.42 0.38 -5.47
CA SER A 17 -18.05 0.90 -6.67
C SER A 17 -17.40 2.22 -7.10
N ALA A 18 -17.69 2.66 -8.32
CA ALA A 18 -17.23 3.95 -8.80
C ALA A 18 -17.70 5.09 -7.87
N GLY A 19 -16.77 5.94 -7.44
CA GLY A 19 -17.00 6.99 -6.43
C GLY A 19 -16.55 6.61 -5.02
N ASP A 20 -16.34 5.32 -4.74
CA ASP A 20 -15.79 4.86 -3.47
C ASP A 20 -14.26 5.08 -3.41
N MET A 21 -13.70 4.92 -2.22
CA MET A 21 -12.26 5.00 -1.98
C MET A 21 -11.76 3.73 -1.30
N LEU A 22 -10.67 3.17 -1.82
CA LEU A 22 -9.93 2.13 -1.13
C LEU A 22 -9.33 2.70 0.15
N GLU A 23 -9.55 2.00 1.27
CA GLU A 23 -8.97 2.36 2.54
C GLU A 23 -7.44 2.36 2.46
N GLY A 24 -6.83 3.41 3.00
CA GLY A 24 -5.39 3.58 2.97
C GLY A 24 -4.63 2.48 3.72
N GLU A 25 -5.23 1.89 4.75
CA GLU A 25 -4.67 0.72 5.46
C GLU A 25 -4.61 -0.53 4.55
N THR A 26 -5.60 -0.71 3.69
CA THR A 26 -5.63 -1.81 2.72
C THR A 26 -4.60 -1.58 1.61
N ALA A 27 -4.52 -0.34 1.09
CA ALA A 27 -3.46 0.05 0.15
C ALA A 27 -2.05 -0.12 0.77
N PHE A 28 -1.91 0.19 2.06
CA PHE A 28 -0.66 0.01 2.80
C PHE A 28 -0.27 -1.45 2.92
N LYS A 29 -1.21 -2.34 3.22
CA LYS A 29 -0.96 -3.78 3.29
C LYS A 29 -0.52 -4.34 1.92
N LEU A 30 -1.14 -3.90 0.83
CA LEU A 30 -0.73 -4.24 -0.54
C LEU A 30 0.73 -3.83 -0.80
N TYR A 31 1.11 -2.64 -0.36
CA TYR A 31 2.47 -2.13 -0.48
C TYR A 31 3.49 -2.87 0.39
N ASP A 32 3.24 -2.98 1.70
CA ASP A 32 4.21 -3.51 2.67
C ASP A 32 4.32 -5.04 2.62
N THR A 33 3.20 -5.75 2.62
CA THR A 33 3.19 -7.22 2.71
C THR A 33 3.38 -7.88 1.35
N TYR A 34 2.78 -7.32 0.30
CA TYR A 34 2.75 -7.94 -1.03
C TYR A 34 3.70 -7.26 -2.02
N GLY A 35 4.37 -6.16 -1.62
CA GLY A 35 5.29 -5.42 -2.47
C GLY A 35 4.60 -4.78 -3.69
N PHE A 36 3.29 -4.54 -3.61
CA PHE A 36 2.51 -4.02 -4.72
C PHE A 36 2.55 -2.48 -4.70
N PRO A 37 3.11 -1.83 -5.74
CA PRO A 37 3.33 -0.40 -5.72
C PRO A 37 1.99 0.37 -5.72
N LEU A 38 1.94 1.44 -4.93
CA LEU A 38 0.75 2.28 -4.79
C LEU A 38 0.29 2.86 -6.13
N ASP A 39 1.23 3.18 -7.03
CA ASP A 39 0.93 3.70 -8.37
C ASP A 39 0.09 2.71 -9.19
N LEU A 40 0.44 1.41 -9.16
CA LEU A 40 -0.34 0.38 -9.85
C LEU A 40 -1.71 0.17 -9.21
N THR A 41 -1.81 0.30 -7.88
CA THR A 41 -3.10 0.27 -7.18
C THR A 41 -3.97 1.45 -7.64
N GLN A 42 -3.41 2.65 -7.70
CA GLN A 42 -4.14 3.83 -8.16
C GLN A 42 -4.56 3.70 -9.63
N ASP A 43 -3.69 3.19 -10.51
CA ASP A 43 -4.02 3.03 -11.92
C ASP A 43 -5.11 1.98 -12.15
N ALA A 44 -5.03 0.83 -11.47
CA ALA A 44 -6.06 -0.20 -11.54
C ALA A 44 -7.42 0.30 -11.03
N LEU A 45 -7.43 1.08 -9.95
CA LEU A 45 -8.66 1.62 -9.37
C LEU A 45 -9.22 2.81 -10.15
N ARG A 46 -8.36 3.64 -10.74
CA ARG A 46 -8.76 4.74 -11.63
C ARG A 46 -9.59 4.22 -12.80
N ALA A 47 -9.21 3.07 -13.38
CA ALA A 47 -9.98 2.44 -14.45
C ALA A 47 -11.40 2.02 -14.02
N ARG A 48 -11.60 1.78 -12.72
CA ARG A 48 -12.90 1.43 -12.11
C ARG A 48 -13.63 2.64 -11.51
N GLY A 49 -13.07 3.84 -11.61
CA GLY A 49 -13.61 5.05 -10.98
C GLY A 49 -13.51 5.05 -9.45
N ILE A 50 -12.63 4.23 -8.88
CA ILE A 50 -12.40 4.10 -7.44
C ILE A 50 -11.17 4.94 -7.07
N GLY A 51 -11.26 5.72 -5.99
CA GLY A 51 -10.15 6.48 -5.44
C GLY A 51 -9.31 5.65 -4.47
N VAL A 52 -8.16 6.19 -4.06
CA VAL A 52 -7.37 5.62 -2.94
C VAL A 52 -7.28 6.68 -1.86
N ASN A 53 -7.57 6.29 -0.61
CA ASN A 53 -7.41 7.17 0.53
C ASN A 53 -5.92 7.28 0.91
N LEU A 54 -5.26 8.31 0.38
CA LEU A 54 -3.85 8.59 0.62
C LEU A 54 -3.58 8.99 2.07
N ASP A 55 -4.47 9.75 2.69
CA ASP A 55 -4.33 10.18 4.09
C ASP A 55 -4.31 8.97 5.05
N GLY A 56 -5.17 7.98 4.77
CA GLY A 56 -5.19 6.71 5.49
C GLY A 56 -3.91 5.91 5.29
N PHE A 57 -3.33 5.94 4.09
CA PHE A 57 -2.11 5.21 3.75
C PHE A 57 -0.90 5.84 4.46
N GLU A 58 -0.78 7.16 4.44
CA GLU A 58 0.26 7.88 5.16
C GLU A 58 0.13 7.68 6.68
N SER A 59 -1.09 7.68 7.20
CA SER A 59 -1.36 7.39 8.62
C SER A 59 -0.92 5.97 9.00
N ALA A 60 -1.20 4.97 8.15
CA ALA A 60 -0.77 3.59 8.37
C ALA A 60 0.77 3.46 8.33
N MET A 61 1.43 4.13 7.37
CA MET A 61 2.88 4.19 7.28
C MET A 61 3.51 4.85 8.52
N ALA A 62 2.92 5.95 9.02
CA ALA A 62 3.38 6.63 10.22
C ALA A 62 3.28 5.72 11.45
N ARG A 63 2.16 5.00 11.61
CA ARG A 63 1.95 4.02 12.69
C ARG A 63 2.96 2.88 12.63
N GLN A 64 3.18 2.29 11.45
CA GLN A 64 4.17 1.22 11.29
C GLN A 64 5.59 1.72 11.60
N ARG A 65 5.95 2.93 11.14
CA ARG A 65 7.24 3.54 11.44
C ARG A 65 7.42 3.83 12.92
N GLN A 66 6.37 4.21 13.63
CA GLN A 66 6.40 4.41 15.07
C GLN A 66 6.56 3.07 15.81
N ALA A 67 5.77 2.06 15.46
CA ALA A 67 5.89 0.71 16.01
C ALA A 67 7.27 0.08 15.74
N ALA A 68 7.84 0.31 14.55
CA ALA A 68 9.19 -0.13 14.21
C ALA A 68 10.26 0.53 15.09
N ARG A 69 10.07 1.80 15.51
CA ARG A 69 10.99 2.46 16.46
C ARG A 69 10.82 1.94 17.88
N GLU A 70 9.59 1.65 18.30
CA GLU A 70 9.31 1.10 19.63
C GLU A 70 9.82 -0.35 19.76
N ASN A 71 9.75 -1.13 18.68
CA ASN A 71 10.33 -2.47 18.61
C ASN A 71 11.83 -2.50 18.27
N TRP A 72 12.44 -1.35 17.89
CA TRP A 72 13.88 -1.21 17.70
C TRP A 72 14.57 -0.95 19.04
N THR A 73 14.60 -1.97 19.89
CA THR A 73 15.51 -2.04 21.05
C THR A 73 16.33 -3.31 20.93
N GLY A 74 17.33 -3.30 20.03
CA GLY A 74 18.40 -4.29 20.01
C GLY A 74 18.38 -5.25 18.82
N SER A 75 19.54 -5.31 18.16
CA SER A 75 19.94 -6.20 17.06
C SER A 75 19.54 -5.75 15.66
N GLY A 76 20.57 -5.36 14.91
CA GLY A 76 20.46 -4.76 13.60
C GLY A 76 20.02 -5.75 12.53
N ASP A 77 19.17 -5.27 11.63
CA ASP A 77 19.50 -5.26 10.21
C ASP A 77 18.74 -4.11 9.54
N ARG A 78 19.46 -3.32 8.73
CA ARG A 78 18.88 -2.19 8.01
C ARG A 78 18.23 -2.68 6.73
N ALA A 79 17.25 -1.88 6.29
CA ALA A 79 16.78 -1.75 4.91
C ALA A 79 15.73 -2.77 4.43
N ALA A 80 14.47 -2.49 4.76
CA ALA A 80 13.36 -2.76 3.87
C ALA A 80 12.38 -1.58 3.98
N GLY A 81 12.20 -0.80 2.91
CA GLY A 81 11.11 0.19 2.90
C GLY A 81 11.32 1.48 2.11
N ALA A 82 12.44 1.68 1.39
CA ALA A 82 12.68 2.93 0.67
C ALA A 82 13.17 2.71 -0.78
N ALA A 83 12.48 1.86 -1.54
CA ALA A 83 12.89 1.54 -2.91
C ALA A 83 11.72 1.47 -3.89
N TRP A 84 10.79 2.44 -3.91
CA TRP A 84 9.77 2.47 -4.99
C TRP A 84 9.39 3.85 -5.54
N PHE A 85 9.87 4.97 -4.98
CA PHE A 85 9.60 6.31 -5.55
C PHE A 85 10.47 6.70 -6.76
N ALA A 86 11.17 5.75 -7.40
CA ALA A 86 12.15 6.04 -8.45
C ALA A 86 11.87 5.32 -9.77
N LEU A 87 10.69 5.51 -10.36
CA LEU A 87 10.46 5.26 -11.80
C LEU A 87 9.52 6.33 -12.35
N ARG A 88 10.05 7.54 -12.52
CA ARG A 88 9.52 8.53 -13.44
C ARG A 88 10.70 9.12 -14.22
N ASP A 89 10.99 8.52 -15.36
CA ASP A 89 11.62 9.18 -16.52
C ASP A 89 10.73 8.89 -17.73
#